data_AF-X6G0K7-F1
#
_entry.id   AF-X6G0K7-F1
#
_cell.length_a   1.000
_cell.length_b   1.000
_cell.length_c   1.000
_cell.angle_alpha   90.00
_cell.angle_beta   90.00
_cell.angle_gamma   90.00
#
_symmetry.space_group_name_H-M   'P 1'
#
loop_
_entity.id
_entity.type
_entity.pdbx_description
1 polymer ?
#
loop_
_entity_poly.entity_id
_entity_poly.type
_entity_poly.pdbx_seq_one_letter_code
_entity_poly.pdbx_strand_id
1 'polypeptide(L)'
;MVHIIPLSVGRRRKASGNEQQYPAGPQAGAVQPLDEYWQAVADRYEQRLAQQNAFDTEIATRALDGELAKAEADAVANASADGAGLHDGMYGQVDPHTGRVLQTGRFDTLFDNFVKQAPAEIRPDLASRKTTLREAGALRMAQQQLDRRRQYEQDQLAGVQAAGLNTIKLSDPNDQPTFDAARRTGLDLISKMYLDPQARLRAEASWRESTAKARMETLIVQDPRRALDMLSAALGQRGKAPPAAQQTSGENGGQE
;
A
#
# COMPACT_ATOMS: atom_id res chain seq x y z
N MET A 1 -30.99 -0.16 30.30
CA MET A 1 -31.42 -1.46 30.86
C MET A 1 -30.34 -1.93 31.81
N VAL A 2 -30.67 -2.07 33.11
CA VAL A 2 -29.73 -2.43 34.17
C VAL A 2 -29.73 -3.95 34.31
N HIS A 3 -28.60 -4.62 34.08
CA HIS A 3 -28.47 -6.04 34.38
C HIS A 3 -27.84 -6.24 35.75
N ILE A 4 -28.69 -6.49 36.74
CA ILE A 4 -28.30 -7.05 38.03
C ILE A 4 -28.07 -8.55 37.79
N ILE A 5 -26.81 -9.00 37.80
CA ILE A 5 -26.47 -10.43 37.76
C ILE A 5 -26.66 -10.99 39.18
N PRO A 6 -27.53 -11.98 39.41
CA PRO A 6 -27.72 -12.54 40.75
C PRO A 6 -26.50 -13.35 41.18
N LEU A 7 -26.04 -13.11 42.41
CA LEU A 7 -25.06 -13.95 43.11
C LEU A 7 -25.68 -15.30 43.46
N SER A 8 -25.59 -16.29 42.58
CA SER A 8 -25.97 -17.67 42.89
C SER A 8 -24.86 -18.35 43.68
N VAL A 9 -24.98 -18.35 45.01
CA VAL A 9 -24.16 -19.14 45.93
C VAL A 9 -24.69 -20.58 45.97
N GLY A 10 -24.43 -21.36 44.93
CA GLY A 10 -24.89 -22.74 44.82
C GLY A 10 -23.87 -23.77 45.34
N ARG A 11 -23.71 -23.90 46.66
CA ARG A 11 -22.99 -25.05 47.27
C ARG A 11 -23.84 -26.32 47.07
N ARG A 12 -23.48 -27.20 46.12
CA ARG A 12 -24.03 -28.57 46.09
C ARG A 12 -23.37 -29.40 47.19
N ARG A 13 -24.10 -29.66 48.29
CA ARG A 13 -23.81 -30.80 49.17
C ARG A 13 -24.10 -32.10 48.41
N LYS A 14 -23.14 -33.01 48.34
CA LYS A 14 -23.40 -34.43 48.07
C LYS A 14 -23.95 -35.05 49.36
N ALA A 15 -25.14 -35.65 49.31
CA ALA A 15 -25.66 -36.51 50.35
C ALA A 15 -26.40 -37.70 49.71
N SER A 16 -25.88 -38.90 49.94
CA SER A 16 -26.56 -40.21 49.91
C SER A 16 -25.53 -41.30 50.29
N GLY A 17 -25.67 -42.14 51.32
CA GLY A 17 -26.71 -42.35 52.33
C GLY A 17 -26.28 -43.33 53.45
N ASN A 18 -27.08 -43.38 54.52
CA ASN A 18 -27.23 -44.37 55.64
C ASN A 18 -25.99 -44.71 56.52
N GLU A 19 -26.00 -44.82 57.86
CA GLU A 19 -27.03 -45.02 58.91
C GLU A 19 -26.46 -44.65 60.31
N GLN A 20 -27.34 -44.21 61.23
CA GLN A 20 -27.35 -44.25 62.71
C GLN A 20 -26.05 -44.08 63.57
N GLN A 21 -26.00 -43.04 64.43
CA GLN A 21 -26.02 -43.08 65.92
C GLN A 21 -25.46 -41.76 66.53
N TYR A 22 -26.20 -41.17 67.47
CA TYR A 22 -25.69 -40.15 68.43
C TYR A 22 -25.42 -40.87 69.77
N PRO A 23 -24.46 -40.44 70.64
CA PRO A 23 -24.50 -39.09 71.19
C PRO A 23 -23.15 -38.39 71.56
N ALA A 24 -23.31 -37.08 71.83
CA ALA A 24 -22.54 -36.21 72.73
C ALA A 24 -21.16 -35.66 72.30
N GLY A 25 -21.11 -34.32 72.18
CA GLY A 25 -19.91 -33.49 72.29
C GLY A 25 -20.09 -32.15 71.56
N PRO A 26 -19.89 -30.98 72.21
CA PRO A 26 -19.90 -29.71 71.51
C PRO A 26 -18.60 -29.60 70.71
N GLN A 27 -18.61 -30.06 69.46
CA GLN A 27 -17.48 -29.83 68.56
C GLN A 27 -17.55 -28.38 68.09
N ALA A 28 -16.60 -27.60 68.61
CA ALA A 28 -16.30 -26.25 68.20
C ALA A 28 -16.47 -26.09 66.69
N GLY A 29 -17.26 -25.10 66.30
CA GLY A 29 -17.40 -24.73 64.89
C GLY A 29 -16.01 -24.53 64.32
N ALA A 30 -15.61 -25.39 63.39
CA ALA A 30 -14.48 -25.13 62.52
C ALA A 30 -14.82 -23.84 61.76
N VAL A 31 -14.28 -22.73 62.25
CA VAL A 31 -14.17 -21.50 61.49
C VAL A 31 -13.40 -21.89 60.24
N GLN A 32 -14.10 -21.98 59.10
CA GLN A 32 -13.43 -22.06 57.81
C GLN A 32 -12.42 -20.91 57.77
N PRO A 33 -11.16 -21.14 57.36
CA PRO A 33 -10.14 -20.11 57.39
C PRO A 33 -10.65 -18.95 56.56
N LEU A 34 -10.91 -17.84 57.25
CA LEU A 34 -11.45 -16.62 56.67
C LEU A 34 -10.54 -16.18 55.50
N ASP A 35 -9.23 -16.41 55.65
CA ASP A 35 -8.18 -16.02 54.70
C ASP A 35 -8.29 -16.67 53.32
N GLU A 36 -8.46 -17.99 53.21
CA GLU A 36 -8.43 -18.71 51.92
C GLU A 36 -9.67 -18.40 51.06
N TYR A 37 -10.81 -18.20 51.72
CA TYR A 37 -12.05 -17.79 51.07
C TYR A 37 -11.99 -16.34 50.57
N TRP A 38 -11.50 -15.40 51.38
CA TRP A 38 -11.36 -14.01 50.94
C TRP A 38 -10.28 -13.83 49.88
N GLN A 39 -9.20 -14.60 49.92
CA GLN A 39 -8.20 -14.67 48.85
C GLN A 39 -8.84 -15.09 47.52
N ALA A 40 -9.59 -16.20 47.52
CA ALA A 40 -10.26 -16.69 46.31
C ALA A 40 -11.33 -15.70 45.77
N VAL A 41 -11.98 -14.95 46.66
CA VAL A 41 -12.91 -13.88 46.27
C VAL A 41 -12.17 -12.70 45.65
N ALA A 42 -11.03 -12.29 46.24
CA ALA A 42 -10.18 -11.24 45.70
C ALA A 42 -9.63 -11.62 44.31
N ASP A 43 -9.06 -12.82 44.16
CA ASP A 43 -8.54 -13.33 42.88
C ASP A 43 -9.63 -13.35 41.80
N ARG A 44 -10.84 -13.79 42.15
CA ARG A 44 -11.98 -13.81 41.22
C ARG A 44 -12.44 -12.41 40.83
N TYR A 45 -12.37 -11.47 41.76
CA TYR A 45 -12.69 -10.07 41.49
C TYR A 45 -11.64 -9.45 40.56
N GLU A 46 -10.36 -9.67 40.82
CA GLU A 46 -9.25 -9.23 39.96
C GLU A 46 -9.36 -9.83 38.55
N GLN A 47 -9.66 -11.12 38.43
CA GLN A 47 -9.90 -11.76 37.14
C GLN A 47 -11.06 -11.13 36.38
N ARG A 48 -12.17 -10.82 37.07
CA ARG A 48 -13.31 -10.14 36.45
C ARG A 48 -12.96 -8.72 36.02
N LEU A 49 -12.19 -8.00 36.81
CA LEU A 49 -11.72 -6.66 36.45
C LEU A 49 -10.80 -6.71 35.22
N ALA A 50 -9.85 -7.66 35.19
CA ALA A 50 -8.97 -7.88 34.06
C ALA A 50 -9.75 -8.23 32.77
N GLN A 51 -10.79 -9.07 32.87
CA GLN A 51 -11.65 -9.39 31.73
C GLN A 51 -12.42 -8.17 31.20
N GLN A 52 -12.94 -7.32 32.08
CA GLN A 52 -13.62 -6.09 31.68
C GLN A 52 -12.64 -5.14 31.00
N ASN A 53 -11.47 -4.91 31.60
CA ASN A 53 -10.44 -4.06 31.02
C ASN A 53 -9.97 -4.57 29.65
N ALA A 54 -9.82 -5.88 29.48
CA ALA A 54 -9.47 -6.49 28.20
C ALA A 54 -10.57 -6.27 27.15
N PHE A 55 -11.84 -6.42 27.53
CA PHE A 55 -12.97 -6.14 26.63
C PHE A 55 -13.02 -4.65 26.24
N ASP A 56 -12.90 -3.75 27.21
CA ASP A 56 -12.91 -2.31 26.96
C ASP A 56 -11.72 -1.88 26.09
N THR A 57 -10.56 -2.51 26.29
CA THR A 57 -9.37 -2.31 25.44
C THR A 57 -9.63 -2.74 24.00
N GLU A 58 -10.32 -3.86 23.78
CA GLU A 58 -10.68 -4.34 22.44
C GLU A 58 -11.67 -3.38 21.74
N ILE A 59 -12.68 -2.89 22.47
CA ILE A 59 -13.63 -1.90 21.92
C ILE A 59 -12.92 -0.59 21.57
N ALA A 60 -12.09 -0.07 22.48
CA ALA A 60 -11.30 1.13 22.23
C ALA A 60 -10.32 0.93 21.06
N THR A 61 -9.72 -0.26 20.96
CA THR A 61 -8.83 -0.65 19.87
C THR A 61 -9.54 -0.56 18.52
N ARG A 62 -10.74 -1.13 18.40
CA ARG A 62 -11.53 -1.08 17.16
C ARG A 62 -11.96 0.34 16.81
N ALA A 63 -12.32 1.15 17.81
CA ALA A 63 -12.67 2.54 17.60
C ALA A 63 -11.49 3.35 17.06
N LEU A 64 -10.30 3.18 17.66
CA LEU A 64 -9.06 3.79 17.18
C LEU A 64 -8.74 3.38 15.74
N ASP A 65 -8.79 2.08 15.44
CA ASP A 65 -8.50 1.57 14.10
C ASP A 65 -9.48 2.17 13.06
N GLY A 66 -10.76 2.35 13.43
CA GLY A 66 -11.76 3.02 12.59
C GLY A 66 -11.50 4.51 12.36
N GLU A 67 -11.09 5.25 13.39
CA GLU A 67 -10.70 6.66 13.24
C GLU A 67 -9.46 6.84 12.37
N LEU A 68 -8.46 5.98 12.54
CA LEU A 68 -7.26 5.99 11.72
C LEU A 68 -7.58 5.68 10.25
N ALA A 69 -8.38 4.65 9.99
CA ALA A 69 -8.80 4.31 8.63
C ALA A 69 -9.57 5.44 7.95
N LYS A 70 -10.46 6.13 8.68
CA LYS A 70 -11.16 7.31 8.16
C LYS A 70 -10.19 8.45 7.85
N ALA A 71 -9.23 8.73 8.73
CA ALA A 71 -8.25 9.78 8.52
C ALA A 71 -7.33 9.48 7.32
N GLU A 72 -6.91 8.23 7.14
CA GLU A 72 -6.18 7.76 5.96
C GLU A 72 -7.00 7.97 4.69
N ALA A 73 -8.27 7.54 4.69
CA ALA A 73 -9.17 7.72 3.54
C ALA A 73 -9.40 9.20 3.19
N ASP A 74 -9.62 10.05 4.19
CA ASP A 74 -9.73 11.50 4.01
C ASP A 74 -8.45 12.10 3.41
N ALA A 75 -7.28 11.67 3.88
CA ALA A 75 -6.00 12.13 3.36
C ALA A 75 -5.82 11.71 1.89
N VAL A 76 -6.17 10.47 1.55
CA VAL A 76 -6.14 9.97 0.16
C VAL A 76 -7.12 10.74 -0.74
N ALA A 77 -8.32 11.04 -0.26
CA ALA A 77 -9.33 11.76 -1.02
C ALA A 77 -8.91 13.21 -1.35
N ASN A 78 -8.16 13.84 -0.45
CA ASN A 78 -7.71 15.24 -0.58
C ASN A 78 -6.26 15.38 -1.06
N ALA A 79 -5.61 14.27 -1.43
CA ALA A 79 -4.23 14.27 -1.90
C ALA A 79 -4.09 15.02 -3.24
N SER A 80 -2.89 15.53 -3.51
CA SER A 80 -2.55 16.00 -4.85
C SER A 80 -2.65 14.87 -5.89
N ALA A 81 -2.77 15.24 -7.17
CA ALA A 81 -2.86 14.28 -8.27
C ALA A 81 -1.66 13.31 -8.32
N ASP A 82 -0.46 13.81 -8.00
CA ASP A 82 0.77 13.02 -7.95
C ASP A 82 1.02 12.36 -6.59
N GLY A 83 0.10 12.51 -5.62
CA GLY A 83 0.19 11.93 -4.28
C GLY A 83 1.24 12.57 -3.38
N ALA A 84 1.89 13.67 -3.79
CA ALA A 84 2.92 14.35 -3.02
C ALA A 84 2.45 14.73 -1.61
N GLY A 85 3.29 14.44 -0.61
CA GLY A 85 3.03 14.77 0.79
C GLY A 85 1.98 13.91 1.49
N LEU A 86 1.44 12.88 0.82
CA LEU A 86 0.44 11.99 1.40
C LEU A 86 0.97 11.23 2.63
N HIS A 87 2.17 10.63 2.48
CA HIS A 87 2.83 9.94 3.59
C HIS A 87 3.19 10.91 4.72
N ASP A 88 3.94 11.96 4.39
CA ASP A 88 4.49 12.89 5.37
C ASP A 88 3.40 13.68 6.11
N GLY A 89 2.31 14.05 5.43
CA GLY A 89 1.17 14.70 6.07
C GLY A 89 0.44 13.77 7.05
N MET A 90 0.29 12.49 6.70
CA MET A 90 -0.45 11.54 7.53
C MET A 90 0.41 11.00 8.69
N TYR A 91 1.63 10.56 8.43
CA TYR A 91 2.48 9.87 9.40
C TYR A 91 3.69 10.66 9.87
N GLY A 92 3.92 11.84 9.27
CA GLY A 92 5.06 12.67 9.61
C GLY A 92 6.36 12.10 9.05
N GLN A 93 7.47 12.56 9.65
CA GLN A 93 8.81 12.07 9.33
C GLN A 93 9.43 11.48 10.60
N VAL A 94 10.10 10.34 10.45
CA VAL A 94 10.84 9.66 11.51
C VAL A 94 12.27 9.51 11.05
N ASP A 95 13.22 9.81 11.94
CA ASP A 95 14.64 9.56 11.71
C ASP A 95 14.87 8.04 11.57
N PRO A 96 15.33 7.56 10.41
CA PRO A 96 15.53 6.13 10.18
C PRO A 96 16.61 5.50 11.07
N HIS A 97 17.54 6.29 11.62
CA HIS A 97 18.66 5.81 12.41
C HIS A 97 18.40 5.88 13.91
N THR A 98 17.61 6.87 14.36
CA THR A 98 17.31 7.05 15.78
C THR A 98 15.88 6.70 16.17
N GLY A 99 14.98 6.49 15.20
CA GLY A 99 13.56 6.23 15.43
C GLY A 99 12.79 7.43 15.99
N ARG A 100 13.42 8.61 16.07
CA ARG A 100 12.81 9.83 16.61
C ARG A 100 11.88 10.46 15.59
N VAL A 101 10.73 10.93 16.04
CA VAL A 101 9.81 11.72 15.20
C VAL A 101 10.46 13.07 14.92
N LEU A 102 10.82 13.31 13.66
CA LEU A 102 11.36 14.57 13.16
C LEU A 102 10.24 15.57 12.86
N GLN A 103 9.12 15.06 12.35
CA GLN A 103 7.93 15.84 12.05
C GLN A 103 6.70 15.04 12.48
N THR A 104 5.83 15.67 13.25
CA THR A 104 4.57 15.08 13.71
C THR A 104 3.56 15.03 12.56
N GLY A 105 2.99 13.85 12.32
CA GLY A 105 1.90 13.68 11.35
C GLY A 105 0.50 13.79 11.98
N ARG A 106 -0.54 13.74 11.13
CA ARG A 106 -1.93 13.67 11.60
C ARG A 106 -2.18 12.44 12.49
N PHE A 107 -1.53 11.31 12.20
CA PHE A 107 -1.56 10.08 12.99
C PHE A 107 -1.22 10.35 14.46
N ASP A 108 -0.12 11.06 14.73
CA ASP A 108 0.35 11.32 16.08
C ASP A 108 -0.66 12.13 16.90
N THR A 109 -1.22 13.15 16.27
CA THR A 109 -2.21 14.01 16.90
C THR A 109 -3.48 13.22 17.23
N LEU A 110 -3.96 12.41 16.29
CA LEU A 110 -5.14 11.57 16.48
C LEU A 110 -4.91 10.53 17.59
N PHE A 111 -3.82 9.79 17.50
CA PHE A 111 -3.49 8.75 18.45
C PHE A 111 -3.30 9.30 19.87
N ASP A 112 -2.52 10.37 20.03
CA ASP A 112 -2.27 10.95 21.35
C ASP A 112 -3.53 11.53 21.97
N ASN A 113 -4.42 12.13 21.17
CA ASN A 113 -5.71 12.61 21.64
C ASN A 113 -6.65 11.46 22.04
N PHE A 114 -6.68 10.38 21.25
CA PHE A 114 -7.47 9.19 21.55
C PHE A 114 -7.04 8.56 22.88
N VAL A 115 -5.73 8.33 23.07
CA VAL A 115 -5.20 7.75 24.31
C VAL A 115 -5.45 8.65 25.52
N LYS A 116 -5.38 9.98 25.37
CA LYS A 116 -5.70 10.92 26.46
C LYS A 116 -7.16 10.85 26.91
N GLN A 117 -8.08 10.57 25.99
CA GLN A 117 -9.52 10.48 26.26
C GLN A 117 -9.95 9.10 26.79
N ALA A 118 -9.13 8.06 26.58
CA ALA A 118 -9.43 6.72 27.07
C ALA A 118 -9.41 6.63 28.62
N PRO A 119 -10.14 5.69 29.22
CA PRO A 119 -10.03 5.34 30.65
C PRO A 119 -8.58 5.04 31.05
N ALA A 120 -8.16 5.47 32.24
CA ALA A 120 -6.77 5.40 32.68
C ALA A 120 -6.22 3.97 32.70
N GLU A 121 -7.11 3.01 32.99
CA GLU A 121 -6.83 1.58 33.11
C GLU A 121 -6.36 0.95 31.80
N ILE A 122 -6.84 1.45 30.65
CA ILE A 122 -6.54 0.89 29.32
C ILE A 122 -5.53 1.71 28.51
N ARG A 123 -5.14 2.89 28.99
CA ARG A 123 -4.17 3.76 28.29
C ARG A 123 -2.84 3.08 28.00
N PRO A 124 -2.23 2.31 28.94
CA PRO A 124 -0.95 1.66 28.67
C PRO A 124 -1.04 0.66 27.51
N ASP A 125 -2.12 -0.14 27.48
CA ASP A 125 -2.35 -1.13 26.44
C ASP A 125 -2.55 -0.46 25.07
N LEU A 126 -3.34 0.61 25.01
CA LEU A 126 -3.50 1.40 23.79
C LEU A 126 -2.17 2.04 23.36
N ALA A 127 -1.45 2.69 24.27
CA ALA A 127 -0.18 3.37 23.99
C ALA A 127 0.88 2.41 23.43
N SER A 128 0.91 1.16 23.91
CA SER A 128 1.84 0.13 23.43
C SER A 128 1.70 -0.17 21.93
N ARG A 129 0.53 0.08 21.34
CA ARG A 129 0.21 -0.19 19.94
C ARG A 129 0.70 0.91 18.99
N LYS A 130 1.13 2.07 19.50
CA LYS A 130 1.44 3.27 18.69
C LYS A 130 2.41 2.97 17.56
N THR A 131 3.53 2.31 17.88
CA THR A 131 4.61 2.04 16.93
C THR A 131 4.14 1.13 15.80
N THR A 132 3.51 0.00 16.12
CA THR A 132 3.02 -0.96 15.14
C THR A 132 1.96 -0.36 14.22
N LEU A 133 1.03 0.43 14.79
CA LEU A 133 -0.01 1.11 14.00
C LEU A 133 0.60 2.17 13.07
N ARG A 134 1.58 2.93 13.56
CA ARG A 134 2.31 3.90 12.76
C ARG A 134 2.99 3.23 11.58
N GLU A 135 3.80 2.20 11.83
CA GLU A 135 4.56 1.52 10.77
C GLU A 135 3.65 0.94 9.70
N ALA A 136 2.61 0.21 10.11
CA ALA A 136 1.67 -0.40 9.17
C ALA A 136 0.93 0.65 8.32
N GLY A 137 0.51 1.76 8.95
CA GLY A 137 -0.17 2.84 8.26
C GLY A 137 0.74 3.69 7.36
N ALA A 138 1.95 4.00 7.82
CA ALA A 138 2.98 4.68 7.04
C ALA A 138 3.27 3.92 5.75
N LEU A 139 3.46 2.59 5.82
CA LEU A 139 3.66 1.76 4.64
C LEU A 139 2.48 1.82 3.66
N ARG A 140 1.23 1.78 4.17
CA ARG A 140 0.04 1.93 3.30
C ARG A 140 0.02 3.27 2.59
N MET A 141 0.29 4.37 3.29
CA MET A 141 0.27 5.71 2.69
C MET A 141 1.43 5.96 1.73
N ALA A 142 2.62 5.42 2.03
CA ALA A 142 3.74 5.45 1.11
C ALA A 142 3.43 4.69 -0.18
N GLN A 143 2.79 3.53 -0.08
CA GLN A 143 2.35 2.77 -1.25
C GLN A 143 1.32 3.55 -2.08
N GLN A 144 0.30 4.14 -1.43
CA GLN A 144 -0.70 4.97 -2.11
C GLN A 144 -0.06 6.17 -2.83
N GLN A 145 0.94 6.80 -2.22
CA GLN A 145 1.69 7.89 -2.84
C GLN A 145 2.45 7.43 -4.09
N LEU A 146 3.13 6.28 -4.03
CA LEU A 146 3.83 5.72 -5.18
C LEU A 146 2.87 5.33 -6.31
N ASP A 147 1.73 4.74 -5.98
CA ASP A 147 0.71 4.34 -6.96
C ASP A 147 0.14 5.56 -7.68
N ARG A 148 -0.20 6.62 -6.94
CA ARG A 148 -0.66 7.88 -7.51
C ARG A 148 0.39 8.54 -8.38
N ARG A 149 1.65 8.54 -7.93
CA ARG A 149 2.75 9.09 -8.72
C ARG A 149 2.91 8.36 -10.06
N ARG A 150 2.84 7.03 -10.04
CA ARG A 150 2.89 6.21 -11.28
C ARG A 150 1.73 6.53 -12.20
N GLN A 151 0.52 6.62 -11.67
CA GLN A 151 -0.66 6.97 -12.48
C GLN A 151 -0.51 8.36 -13.09
N TYR A 152 -0.11 9.35 -12.29
CA TYR A 152 0.12 10.71 -12.77
C TYR A 152 1.15 10.76 -13.91
N GLU A 153 2.28 10.07 -13.78
CA GLU A 153 3.29 10.00 -14.85
C GLU A 153 2.75 9.37 -16.13
N GLN A 154 1.91 8.34 -16.01
CA GLN A 154 1.25 7.71 -17.17
C GLN A 154 0.25 8.66 -17.82
N ASP A 155 -0.56 9.38 -17.04
CA ASP A 155 -1.55 10.33 -17.56
C ASP A 155 -0.87 11.50 -18.27
N GLN A 156 0.23 12.02 -17.71
CA GLN A 156 1.04 13.07 -18.36
C GLN A 156 1.65 12.56 -19.67
N LEU A 157 2.18 11.33 -19.68
CA LEU A 157 2.71 10.72 -20.91
C LEU A 157 1.61 10.59 -21.96
N ALA A 158 0.43 10.06 -21.59
CA ALA A 158 -0.68 9.89 -22.49
C ALA A 158 -1.15 11.22 -23.10
N GLY A 159 -1.22 12.28 -22.28
CA GLY A 159 -1.54 13.64 -22.73
C GLY A 159 -0.53 14.18 -23.76
N VAL A 160 0.77 14.06 -23.47
CA VAL A 160 1.84 14.50 -24.38
C VAL A 160 1.84 13.69 -25.68
N GLN A 161 1.64 12.37 -25.59
CA GLN A 161 1.56 11.51 -26.77
C GLN A 161 0.34 11.82 -27.64
N ALA A 162 -0.83 12.03 -27.03
CA ALA A 162 -2.04 12.42 -27.74
C ALA A 162 -1.85 13.76 -28.47
N ALA A 163 -1.28 14.76 -27.79
CA ALA A 163 -0.95 16.05 -28.40
C ALA A 163 0.04 15.89 -29.57
N GLY A 164 1.12 15.13 -29.38
CA GLY A 164 2.12 14.89 -30.42
C GLY A 164 1.56 14.17 -31.65
N LEU A 165 0.70 13.16 -31.45
CA LEU A 165 0.01 12.48 -32.56
C LEU A 165 -0.95 13.42 -33.29
N ASN A 166 -1.66 14.28 -32.56
CA ASN A 166 -2.54 15.28 -33.18
C ASN A 166 -1.74 16.29 -34.01
N THR A 167 -0.61 16.78 -33.50
CA THR A 167 0.31 17.63 -34.26
C THR A 167 0.75 16.96 -35.55
N ILE A 168 1.20 15.69 -35.50
CA ILE A 168 1.61 14.95 -36.70
C ILE A 168 0.44 14.82 -37.69
N LYS A 169 -0.78 14.53 -37.20
CA LYS A 169 -1.96 14.36 -38.07
C LYS A 169 -2.35 15.61 -38.83
N LEU A 170 -2.18 16.77 -38.21
CA LEU A 170 -2.56 18.08 -38.76
C LEU A 170 -1.45 18.77 -39.56
N SER A 171 -0.22 18.27 -39.47
CA SER A 171 0.94 18.84 -40.18
C SER A 171 1.09 18.25 -41.58
N ASP A 172 1.85 18.93 -42.44
CA ASP A 172 2.30 18.35 -43.72
C ASP A 172 3.14 17.09 -43.44
N PRO A 173 2.79 15.90 -43.97
CA PRO A 173 3.58 14.68 -43.85
C PRO A 173 5.02 14.80 -44.36
N ASN A 174 5.33 15.78 -45.19
CA ASN A 174 6.68 16.07 -45.67
C ASN A 174 7.46 17.03 -44.74
N ASP A 175 6.79 17.65 -43.75
CA ASP A 175 7.44 18.46 -42.71
C ASP A 175 8.15 17.55 -41.69
N GLN A 176 9.34 17.12 -42.10
CA GLN A 176 10.23 16.30 -41.30
C GLN A 176 10.60 16.95 -39.95
N PRO A 177 10.95 18.26 -39.89
CA PRO A 177 11.19 18.94 -38.61
C PRO A 177 10.04 18.82 -37.61
N THR A 178 8.79 19.06 -38.03
CA THR A 178 7.63 18.98 -37.13
C THR A 178 7.38 17.56 -36.65
N PHE A 179 7.52 16.57 -37.54
CA PHE A 179 7.44 15.16 -37.17
C PHE A 179 8.50 14.76 -36.13
N ASP A 180 9.76 15.14 -36.36
CA ASP A 180 10.88 14.79 -35.48
C ASP A 180 10.77 15.48 -34.11
N ALA A 181 10.30 16.73 -34.08
CA ALA A 181 10.05 17.45 -32.83
C ALA A 181 8.96 16.75 -31.99
N ALA A 182 7.79 16.44 -32.58
CA ALA A 182 6.70 15.77 -31.89
C ALA A 182 7.13 14.39 -31.35
N ARG A 183 7.86 13.62 -32.17
CA ARG A 183 8.41 12.31 -31.77
C ARG A 183 9.40 12.45 -30.62
N ARG A 184 10.32 13.42 -30.69
CA ARG A 184 11.34 13.65 -29.65
C ARG A 184 10.72 14.03 -28.31
N THR A 185 9.68 14.86 -28.28
CA THR A 185 9.00 15.25 -27.05
C THR A 185 8.47 14.04 -26.27
N GLY A 186 7.81 13.10 -26.96
CA GLY A 186 7.33 11.87 -26.31
C GLY A 186 8.47 10.95 -25.83
N LEU A 187 9.56 10.83 -26.59
CA LEU A 187 10.73 10.04 -26.17
C LEU A 187 11.44 10.65 -24.95
N ASP A 188 11.58 11.98 -24.92
CA ASP A 188 12.17 12.69 -23.79
C ASP A 188 11.38 12.44 -22.50
N LEU A 189 10.04 12.45 -22.57
CA LEU A 189 9.21 12.16 -21.40
C LEU A 189 9.34 10.69 -20.95
N ILE A 190 9.31 9.72 -21.88
CA ILE A 190 9.53 8.30 -21.58
C ILE A 190 10.89 8.09 -20.88
N SER A 191 11.92 8.83 -21.29
CA SER A 191 13.27 8.73 -20.70
C SER A 191 13.31 9.17 -19.23
N LYS A 192 12.42 10.08 -18.83
CA LYS A 192 12.31 10.65 -17.48
C LYS A 192 11.42 9.83 -16.54
N MET A 193 10.62 8.91 -17.07
CA MET A 193 9.75 8.05 -16.28
C MET A 193 10.54 6.98 -15.52
N TYR A 194 10.03 6.61 -14.35
CA TYR A 194 10.57 5.51 -13.55
C TYR A 194 10.12 4.15 -14.12
N LEU A 195 10.75 3.75 -15.23
CA LEU A 195 10.53 2.48 -15.91
C LEU A 195 11.76 1.58 -15.78
N ASP A 196 11.53 0.27 -15.66
CA ASP A 196 12.59 -0.70 -15.85
C ASP A 196 13.13 -0.64 -17.30
N PRO A 197 14.37 -1.06 -17.56
CA PRO A 197 14.99 -0.93 -18.88
C PRO A 197 14.17 -1.57 -20.02
N GLN A 198 13.53 -2.71 -19.77
CA GLN A 198 12.75 -3.42 -20.80
C GLN A 198 11.41 -2.74 -21.04
N ALA A 199 10.73 -2.24 -20.00
CA ALA A 199 9.54 -1.41 -20.17
C ALA A 199 9.84 -0.12 -20.93
N ARG A 200 10.98 0.53 -20.64
CA ARG A 200 11.40 1.75 -21.38
C ARG A 200 11.57 1.46 -22.86
N LEU A 201 12.33 0.42 -23.23
CA LEU A 201 12.53 0.05 -24.63
C LEU A 201 11.21 -0.24 -25.36
N ARG A 202 10.28 -0.95 -24.70
CA ARG A 202 8.94 -1.22 -25.25
C ARG A 202 8.13 0.05 -25.45
N ALA A 203 8.12 0.95 -24.46
CA ALA A 203 7.41 2.23 -24.55
C ALA A 203 7.97 3.10 -25.68
N GLU A 204 9.30 3.20 -25.80
CA GLU A 204 9.92 3.96 -26.89
C GLU A 204 9.63 3.36 -28.26
N ALA A 205 9.67 2.03 -28.40
CA ALA A 205 9.35 1.35 -29.66
C ALA A 205 7.88 1.59 -30.06
N SER A 206 6.95 1.41 -29.12
CA SER A 206 5.53 1.67 -29.33
C SER A 206 5.25 3.13 -29.70
N TRP A 207 5.97 4.07 -29.10
CA TRP A 207 5.85 5.48 -29.43
C TRP A 207 6.38 5.81 -30.84
N ARG A 208 7.55 5.25 -31.21
CA ARG A 208 8.10 5.38 -32.58
C ARG A 208 7.15 4.79 -33.62
N GLU A 209 6.53 3.66 -33.32
CA GLU A 209 5.54 3.03 -34.20
C GLU A 209 4.27 3.90 -34.35
N SER A 210 3.71 4.37 -33.24
CA SER A 210 2.50 5.21 -33.25
C SER A 210 2.69 6.50 -34.04
N THR A 211 3.84 7.17 -33.87
CA THR A 211 4.16 8.39 -34.61
C THR A 211 4.37 8.13 -36.11
N ALA A 212 5.11 7.07 -36.47
CA ALA A 212 5.29 6.68 -37.86
C ALA A 212 3.95 6.33 -38.54
N LYS A 213 3.09 5.58 -37.85
CA LYS A 213 1.75 5.25 -38.31
C LYS A 213 0.91 6.50 -38.55
N ALA A 214 0.85 7.42 -37.59
CA ALA A 214 0.08 8.66 -37.74
C ALA A 214 0.54 9.48 -38.95
N ARG A 215 1.85 9.59 -39.19
CA ARG A 215 2.39 10.28 -40.36
C ARG A 215 1.99 9.60 -41.67
N MET A 216 2.08 8.26 -41.72
CA MET A 216 1.70 7.49 -42.90
C MET A 216 0.20 7.61 -43.19
N GLU A 217 -0.66 7.61 -42.17
CA GLU A 217 -2.09 7.83 -42.33
C GLU A 217 -2.38 9.20 -42.97
N THR A 218 -1.73 10.27 -42.48
CA THR A 218 -1.86 11.61 -43.10
C THR A 218 -1.32 11.63 -44.52
N LEU A 219 -0.16 10.99 -44.79
CA LEU A 219 0.40 10.90 -46.14
C LEU A 219 -0.52 10.16 -47.10
N ILE A 220 -1.17 9.07 -46.68
CA ILE A 220 -2.11 8.32 -47.52
C ILE A 220 -3.29 9.21 -47.91
N VAL A 221 -3.81 10.01 -46.99
CA VAL A 221 -4.93 10.93 -47.27
C VAL A 221 -4.52 12.03 -48.24
N GLN A 222 -3.31 12.58 -48.09
CA GLN A 222 -2.84 13.71 -48.90
C GLN A 222 -2.27 13.29 -50.27
N ASP A 223 -1.46 12.23 -50.31
CA ASP A 223 -0.82 11.68 -51.50
C ASP A 223 -0.66 10.14 -51.42
N PRO A 224 -1.70 9.39 -51.85
CA PRO A 224 -1.69 7.93 -51.82
C PRO A 224 -0.55 7.30 -52.64
N ARG A 225 -0.14 7.93 -53.75
CA ARG A 225 0.93 7.41 -54.61
C ARG A 225 2.27 7.50 -53.91
N ARG A 226 2.54 8.65 -53.29
CA ARG A 226 3.77 8.83 -52.50
C ARG A 226 3.82 7.89 -51.29
N ALA A 227 2.68 7.65 -50.63
CA ALA A 227 2.61 6.68 -49.55
C ALA A 227 2.99 5.26 -50.00
N LEU A 228 2.50 4.82 -51.18
CA LEU A 228 2.84 3.53 -51.78
C LEU A 228 4.33 3.42 -52.11
N ASP A 229 4.94 4.48 -52.64
CA ASP A 229 6.37 4.52 -52.94
C ASP A 229 7.22 4.34 -51.66
N MET A 230 6.85 5.05 -50.58
CA MET A 230 7.56 4.96 -49.30
C MET A 230 7.42 3.58 -48.64
N LEU A 231 6.23 2.97 -48.69
CA LEU A 231 6.00 1.62 -48.18
C LEU A 231 6.80 0.58 -48.98
N SER A 232 6.82 0.71 -50.30
CA SER A 232 7.56 -0.18 -51.20
C SER A 232 9.08 -0.08 -50.98
N ALA A 233 9.60 1.14 -50.80
CA ALA A 233 11.00 1.38 -50.47
C ALA A 233 11.38 0.79 -49.10
N ALA A 234 10.53 0.93 -48.08
CA ALA A 234 10.77 0.38 -46.76
C ALA A 234 10.82 -1.17 -46.75
N LEU A 235 9.92 -1.82 -47.50
CA LEU A 235 9.92 -3.28 -47.66
C LEU A 235 11.15 -3.78 -48.43
N GLY A 236 11.59 -3.04 -49.45
CA GLY A 236 12.82 -3.34 -50.19
C GLY A 236 14.10 -3.25 -49.34
N GLN A 237 14.12 -2.40 -48.31
CA GLN A 237 15.23 -2.33 -47.35
C GLN A 237 15.20 -3.46 -46.31
N ARG A 238 14.01 -3.91 -45.90
CA ARG A 238 13.84 -5.02 -44.94
C ARG A 238 14.20 -6.39 -45.53
N GLY A 239 14.13 -6.54 -46.85
CA GLY A 239 14.52 -7.75 -47.59
C GLY A 239 16.02 -7.88 -47.89
N LYS A 240 16.84 -6.85 -47.62
CA LYS A 240 18.29 -6.95 -47.70
C LYS A 240 18.84 -7.50 -46.39
N ALA A 241 19.04 -8.82 -46.33
CA ALA A 241 19.89 -9.43 -45.31
C ALA A 241 21.30 -8.77 -45.36
N PRO A 242 21.98 -8.60 -44.22
CA PRO A 242 23.35 -8.12 -44.22
C PRO A 242 24.23 -9.07 -45.07
N PRO A 243 25.22 -8.56 -45.81
CA PRO A 243 26.12 -9.43 -46.56
C PRO A 243 26.78 -10.39 -45.55
N ALA A 244 26.64 -11.69 -45.82
CA ALA A 244 27.34 -12.72 -45.08
C ALA A 244 28.84 -12.36 -45.06
N ALA A 245 29.40 -12.27 -43.85
CA ALA A 245 30.83 -12.09 -43.68
C ALA A 245 31.55 -13.16 -44.50
N GLN A 246 32.34 -12.73 -45.49
CA GLN A 246 33.29 -13.59 -46.17
C GLN A 246 34.22 -14.16 -45.10
N GLN A 247 34.01 -15.44 -44.77
CA GLN A 247 35.03 -16.25 -44.13
C GLN A 247 36.22 -16.28 -45.09
N THR A 248 37.26 -15.54 -44.76
CA THR A 248 38.58 -15.74 -45.30
C THR A 248 39.08 -17.09 -44.78
N SER A 249 38.82 -18.14 -45.54
CA SER A 249 39.51 -19.42 -45.38
C SER A 249 41.00 -19.17 -45.61
N GLY A 250 41.76 -19.13 -44.52
CA GLY A 250 43.21 -19.20 -44.57
C GLY A 250 43.61 -20.57 -45.09
N GLU A 251 44.10 -20.62 -46.33
CA GLU A 251 44.94 -21.69 -46.84
C GLU A 251 46.19 -21.79 -45.94
N ASN A 252 46.22 -22.80 -45.08
CA ASN A 252 47.44 -23.23 -44.42
C ASN A 252 48.06 -24.32 -45.30
N GLY A 253 48.89 -23.90 -46.25
CA GLY A 253 49.65 -24.79 -47.12
C GLY A 253 50.75 -25.49 -46.32
N GLY A 254 50.59 -26.80 -46.16
CA GLY A 254 51.69 -27.71 -45.81
C GLY A 254 52.26 -28.35 -47.07
N GLN A 255 53.56 -28.14 -47.30
CA GLN A 255 54.47 -28.95 -48.12
C GLN A 255 55.82 -28.85 -47.38
N GLU A 256 56.29 -29.94 -46.76
CA GLU A 256 57.27 -30.90 -47.32
C GLU A 256 58.56 -30.25 -47.81
#